data_AF-A0A085FAD1-F1
#
_entry.id   AF-A0A085FAD1-F1
#
_cell.length_a   1.000
_cell.length_b   1.000
_cell.length_c   1.000
_cell.angle_alpha   90.00
_cell.angle_beta   90.00
_cell.angle_gamma   90.00
#
_symmetry.space_group_name_H-M   'P 1'
#
loop_
_entity.id
_entity.type
_entity.pdbx_description
1 polymer ?
#
loop_
_entity_poly.entity_id
_entity_poly.type
_entity_poly.pdbx_seq_one_letter_code
_entity_poly.pdbx_strand_id
1 'polypeptide(L)'
;MRILNWRPRDAGQIPVMFDIEISPDVRLMDWQLRRTLTGELRVYATRGRHGRPGAVLSDPAFAEIPRLAIQTYKEGNAHDDIRSEAA
;
A
#
# COMPACT_ATOMS: atom_id res chain seq x y z
N MET A 1 -4.91 -13.41 2.21
CA MET A 1 -4.80 -11.94 2.20
C MET A 1 -4.27 -11.48 0.84
N ARG A 2 -4.83 -10.42 0.25
CA ARG A 2 -4.42 -9.89 -1.06
C ARG A 2 -4.48 -8.36 -1.08
N ILE A 3 -3.59 -7.73 -1.84
CA ILE A 3 -3.62 -6.29 -2.11
C ILE A 3 -4.38 -6.04 -3.41
N LEU A 4 -5.34 -5.12 -3.39
CA LEU A 4 -6.26 -4.84 -4.48
C LEU A 4 -6.32 -3.34 -4.79
N ASN A 5 -6.87 -3.01 -5.97
CA ASN A 5 -7.28 -1.67 -6.36
C ASN A 5 -6.20 -0.59 -6.13
N TRP A 6 -5.03 -0.76 -6.73
CA TRP A 6 -3.97 0.24 -6.70
C TRP A 6 -4.43 1.54 -7.37
N ARG A 7 -4.40 2.63 -6.60
CA ARG A 7 -4.88 3.96 -7.00
C ARG A 7 -3.75 4.97 -6.77
N PRO A 8 -3.01 5.37 -7.81
CA PRO A 8 -2.08 6.49 -7.70
C PRO A 8 -2.86 7.75 -7.36
N ARG A 9 -2.39 8.53 -6.38
CA ARG A 9 -3.10 9.76 -5.97
C ARG A 9 -2.81 10.93 -6.93
N ASP A 10 -1.63 10.92 -7.54
CA ASP A 10 -1.18 11.84 -8.58
C ASP A 10 -0.48 11.03 -9.69
N ALA A 11 -0.49 11.51 -10.94
CA ALA A 11 0.07 10.80 -12.08
C ALA A 11 1.56 10.43 -11.84
N GLY A 12 1.82 9.16 -11.54
CA GLY A 12 3.16 8.62 -11.31
C GLY A 12 3.79 8.90 -9.94
N GLN A 13 3.08 9.50 -8.98
CA GLN A 13 3.66 9.81 -7.67
C GLN A 13 3.10 8.97 -6.52
N ILE A 14 4.01 8.66 -5.61
CA ILE A 14 3.72 8.19 -4.26
C ILE A 14 3.26 9.43 -3.46
N PRO A 15 2.05 9.45 -2.87
CA PRO A 15 1.36 8.31 -2.27
C PRO A 15 0.47 7.50 -3.22
N VAL A 16 0.52 6.16 -3.07
CA VAL A 16 -0.41 5.24 -3.73
C VAL A 16 -1.39 4.67 -2.71
N MET A 17 -2.68 4.70 -3.04
CA MET A 17 -3.73 4.09 -2.24
C MET A 17 -4.03 2.67 -2.71
N PHE A 18 -4.42 1.79 -1.81
CA PHE A 18 -4.81 0.42 -2.13
C PHE A 18 -5.79 -0.12 -1.09
N ASP A 19 -6.47 -1.20 -1.47
CA ASP A 19 -7.35 -1.95 -0.58
C ASP A 19 -6.70 -3.29 -0.22
N ILE A 20 -7.14 -3.87 0.90
CA ILE A 20 -6.65 -5.16 1.39
C ILE A 20 -7.85 -6.07 1.56
N GLU A 21 -7.82 -7.21 0.89
CA GLU A 21 -8.77 -8.30 1.15
C GLU A 21 -8.13 -9.27 2.14
N ILE A 22 -8.66 -9.30 3.37
CA ILE A 22 -8.19 -10.19 4.44
C ILE A 22 -8.81 -11.58 4.23
N SER A 23 -10.11 -11.61 3.95
CA SER A 23 -10.93 -12.78 3.63
C SER A 23 -12.03 -12.40 2.61
N PRO A 24 -12.80 -13.36 2.06
CA PRO A 24 -13.89 -13.05 1.11
C PRO A 24 -14.90 -12.01 1.63
N ASP A 25 -15.14 -11.98 2.94
CA ASP A 25 -16.14 -11.12 3.57
C ASP A 25 -15.54 -9.85 4.21
N VAL A 26 -14.21 -9.74 4.30
CA VAL A 26 -13.54 -8.65 5.01
C VAL A 26 -12.52 -7.94 4.11
N ARG A 27 -12.80 -6.66 3.86
CA ARG A 27 -11.90 -5.74 3.16
C ARG A 27 -11.58 -4.52 4.00
N LEU A 28 -10.32 -4.10 3.95
CA LEU A 28 -9.83 -2.86 4.52
C LEU A 28 -9.55 -1.90 3.38
N MET A 29 -10.13 -0.70 3.46
CA MET A 29 -10.12 0.26 2.35
C MET A 29 -9.07 1.35 2.57
N ASP A 30 -8.59 1.93 1.48
CA ASP A 30 -7.87 3.20 1.45
C ASP A 30 -6.56 3.24 2.27
N TRP A 31 -5.85 2.11 2.30
CA TRP A 31 -4.49 2.03 2.84
C TRP A 31 -3.52 2.75 1.91
N GLN A 32 -2.41 3.21 2.47
CA GLN A 32 -1.50 4.09 1.75
C GLN A 32 -0.08 3.58 1.78
N LEU A 33 0.55 3.48 0.62
CA LEU A 33 1.98 3.32 0.48
C LEU A 33 2.60 4.71 0.23
N ARG A 34 3.57 5.10 1.06
CA ARG A 34 4.26 6.38 0.96
C ARG A 34 5.77 6.21 0.97
N ARG A 35 6.49 7.10 0.30
CA ARG A 35 7.94 7.21 0.38
C ARG A 35 8.26 8.22 1.48
N THR A 36 9.07 7.82 2.45
CA THR A 36 9.52 8.70 3.52
C THR A 36 10.56 9.69 2.99
N LEU A 37 10.90 10.70 3.82
CA LEU A 37 11.99 11.63 3.51
C LEU A 37 13.35 10.92 3.34
N THR A 38 13.52 9.73 3.92
CA THR A 38 14.72 8.89 3.78
C THR A 38 14.69 7.98 2.55
N GLY A 39 13.64 8.08 1.72
CA GLY A 39 13.47 7.25 0.53
C GLY A 39 12.86 5.87 0.77
N GLU A 40 12.55 5.51 2.02
CA GLU A 40 11.96 4.22 2.41
C GLU A 40 10.48 4.15 2.03
N LEU A 41 10.02 3.00 1.52
CA LEU A 41 8.59 2.77 1.32
C LEU A 41 7.95 2.30 2.63
N ARG A 42 6.89 2.99 3.06
CA ARG A 42 6.13 2.67 4.27
C ARG A 42 4.64 2.62 4.01
N VAL A 43 3.99 1.69 4.69
CA VAL A 43 2.54 1.51 4.63
C VAL A 43 1.87 2.16 5.83
N TYR A 44 0.77 2.85 5.58
CA TYR A 44 -0.03 3.53 6.58
C TYR A 44 -1.49 3.07 6.45
N ALA A 45 -2.04 2.61 7.58
CA ALA A 45 -3.46 2.34 7.67
C ALA A 45 -4.27 3.63 7.47
N THR A 46 -5.47 3.49 6.90
CA THR A 46 -6.42 4.59 6.88
C THR A 46 -6.75 5.01 8.32
N ARG A 47 -6.67 6.31 8.58
CA ARG A 47 -7.04 6.88 9.89
C ARG A 47 -8.48 7.35 9.83
N GLY A 48 -9.29 6.94 10.81
CA GLY A 48 -10.63 7.48 10.96
C GLY A 48 -10.62 8.98 11.26
N ARG A 49 -11.77 9.64 11.09
CA ARG A 49 -11.98 11.10 11.26
C ARG A 49 -11.52 11.66 12.62
N HIS A 50 -11.34 10.81 13.63
CA HIS A 50 -10.91 11.19 14.98
C HIS A 50 -9.61 10.50 15.42
N GLY A 51 -8.75 10.10 14.48
CA GLY A 51 -7.45 9.48 14.78
C GLY A 51 -7.54 8.04 15.30
N ARG A 52 -8.74 7.47 15.40
CA ARG A 52 -8.94 6.04 15.69
C ARG A 52 -8.48 5.20 14.50
N PRO A 53 -7.86 4.03 14.74
CA PRO A 53 -7.47 3.13 13.66
C PRO A 53 -8.72 2.63 12.93
N GLY A 54 -8.67 2.58 11.60
CA GLY A 54 -9.77 2.06 10.77
C GLY A 54 -10.01 0.56 10.95
N ALA A 55 -9.01 -0.16 11.45
CA ALA A 55 -9.09 -1.56 11.85
C ALA A 55 -8.05 -1.87 12.93
N VAL A 56 -8.39 -2.80 13.82
CA VAL A 56 -7.43 -3.40 14.75
C VAL A 56 -7.06 -4.77 14.19
N LEU A 57 -5.77 -5.01 13.98
CA LEU A 57 -5.23 -6.23 13.41
C LEU A 57 -4.31 -6.89 14.44
N SER A 58 -4.20 -8.21 14.38
CA SER A 58 -3.18 -8.93 15.13
C SER A 58 -1.78 -8.62 14.59
N ASP A 59 -0.76 -8.76 15.43
CA ASP A 59 0.63 -8.47 15.07
C ASP A 59 1.10 -9.19 13.78
N PRO A 60 0.76 -10.48 13.54
CA PRO A 60 1.15 -11.15 12.31
C PRO A 60 0.54 -10.50 11.06
N ALA A 61 -0.76 -10.17 11.10
CA ALA A 61 -1.44 -9.52 9.98
C ALA A 61 -0.90 -8.11 9.74
N PHE A 62 -0.57 -7.39 10.83
CA PHE A 62 0.00 -6.06 10.75
C PHE A 62 1.40 -6.05 10.12
N ALA A 63 2.23 -7.07 10.37
CA ALA A 63 3.56 -7.20 9.77
C ALA A 63 3.50 -7.68 8.30
N GLU A 64 2.52 -8.52 7.96
CA GLU A 64 2.36 -9.09 6.63
C GLU A 64 1.92 -8.04 5.59
N ILE A 65 1.05 -7.11 5.97
CA ILE A 65 0.50 -6.10 5.06
C ILE A 65 1.60 -5.22 4.43
N PRO A 66 2.51 -4.58 5.19
CA PRO A 66 3.61 -3.81 4.61
C PRO A 66 4.48 -4.63 3.67
N ARG A 67 4.79 -5.88 4.06
CA ARG A 67 5.61 -6.79 3.24
C ARG A 67 4.95 -7.05 1.89
N LEU A 68 3.68 -7.45 1.89
CA LEU A 68 2.92 -7.74 0.66
C LEU A 68 2.75 -6.49 -0.21
N ALA A 69 2.34 -5.36 0.38
CA ALA A 69 2.12 -4.12 -0.36
C ALA A 69 3.41 -3.60 -1.01
N ILE A 70 4.53 -3.58 -0.28
CA ILE A 70 5.82 -3.13 -0.84
C ILE A 70 6.30 -4.10 -1.92
N GLN A 71 6.15 -5.41 -1.71
CA GLN A 71 6.53 -6.42 -2.69
C GLN A 71 5.71 -6.26 -3.97
N THR A 72 4.37 -6.24 -3.89
CA THR A 72 3.49 -6.06 -5.04
C THR A 72 3.73 -4.73 -5.75
N TYR A 73 4.01 -3.65 -5.01
CA TYR A 73 4.37 -2.36 -5.61
C TYR A 73 5.68 -2.43 -6.39
N LYS A 74 6.71 -3.09 -5.84
CA LYS A 74 7.99 -3.26 -6.52
C LYS A 74 7.88 -4.17 -7.74
N GLU A 75 7.13 -5.26 -7.66
CA GLU A 75 6.89 -6.16 -8.78
C GLU A 75 6.05 -5.49 -9.89
N GLY A 76 5.05 -4.67 -9.50
CA GLY A 76 4.23 -3.89 -10.42
C GLY A 76 4.99 -2.73 -11.09
N ASN A 77 5.85 -2.01 -10.36
CA ASN A 77 6.69 -0.94 -10.92
C ASN A 77 8.01 -1.41 -11.52
N ALA A 78 8.47 -2.63 -11.25
CA ALA A 78 9.59 -3.21 -11.99
C ALA A 78 9.29 -3.27 -13.50
N HIS A 79 8.01 -3.23 -13.90
CA HIS A 79 7.61 -3.07 -15.30
C HIS A 79 7.69 -1.62 -15.84
N ASP A 80 7.58 -0.60 -14.98
CA ASP A 80 7.62 0.81 -15.39
C ASP A 80 9.02 1.44 -15.24
N ASP A 81 9.81 1.05 -14.23
CA ASP A 81 11.19 1.53 -14.04
C ASP A 81 12.14 1.06 -15.16
N ILE A 82 11.86 -0.08 -15.81
CA ILE A 82 12.64 -0.55 -16.98
C ILE A 82 12.39 0.34 -18.22
N ARG A 83 11.28 1.08 -18.29
CA ARG A 83 10.99 1.98 -19.42
C ARG A 83 11.56 3.38 -19.25
N SER A 84 11.79 3.84 -18.02
CA SER A 84 12.37 5.16 -17.73
C SER A 84 13.90 5.19 -17.81
N GLU A 85 14.59 4.05 -17.73
CA GLU A 85 16.05 3.96 -17.95
C GLU A 85 16.45 3.77 -19.43
N ALA A 86 15.48 3.60 -20.33
CA ALA A 86 15.71 3.40 -21.76
C ALA A 86 15.41 4.63 -22.65
N ALA A 87 15.21 5.81 -22.04
CA ALA A 87 14.87 7.07 -22.73
C ALA A 87 15.98 8.12 -22.60
#